data_AF-A0A371J2C6-F1
#
_entry.id   AF-A0A371J2C6-F1
#
_cell.length_a   1.000
_cell.length_b   1.000
_cell.length_c   1.000
_cell.angle_alpha   90.00
_cell.angle_beta   90.00
_cell.angle_gamma   90.00
#
_symmetry.space_group_name_H-M   'P 1'
#
loop_
_entity.id
_entity.type
_entity.pdbx_description
1 polymer ?
#
loop_
_entity_poly.entity_id
_entity_poly.type
_entity_poly.pdbx_seq_one_letter_code
_entity_poly.pdbx_strand_id
1 'polypeptide(L)'
;MKNIILCELDRTIKSRKNKVLFAVSIIIFILLGLFIKMFNVGFYDPETTIALNSLNTAPFIIREIHLYLLFVFCPMIFIESFNHENTSGAYRMVLVRGYKKKDYIISKLISCAIITAIFTIIIYIVGTLFGYLVMDKVEVTKYFNINKEYNLIGALFYNLKFYILEYLIMLTVLGISSIIGLLSKNSAIAYILSIGVCVGSIYISDSFEFFLTSTKTIFDVLANMNSTFVITCIIIIVLSSLSSIYIFDKRDYLN
;
A
#
# COMPACT_ATOMS: atom_id res chain seq x y z
N MET A 1 20.31 6.22 -13.71
CA MET A 1 19.08 5.82 -12.98
C MET A 1 19.37 5.09 -11.66
N LYS A 2 20.12 3.96 -11.65
CA LYS A 2 20.42 3.19 -10.41
C LYS A 2 20.85 4.05 -9.22
N ASN A 3 21.82 4.95 -9.42
CA ASN A 3 22.32 5.79 -8.32
C ASN A 3 21.26 6.78 -7.80
N ILE A 4 20.35 7.26 -8.65
CA ILE A 4 19.28 8.16 -8.23
C ILE A 4 18.28 7.40 -7.35
N ILE A 5 17.92 6.17 -7.74
CA ILE A 5 17.07 5.28 -6.94
C ILE A 5 17.71 5.03 -5.57
N LEU A 6 19.00 4.67 -5.53
CA LEU A 6 19.70 4.43 -4.26
C LEU A 6 19.72 5.67 -3.36
N CYS A 7 19.92 6.87 -3.92
CA CYS A 7 19.86 8.11 -3.15
C CYS A 7 18.45 8.38 -2.59
N GLU A 8 17.40 8.16 -3.36
CA GLU A 8 16.01 8.36 -2.92
C GLU A 8 15.60 7.32 -1.85
N LEU A 9 16.02 6.07 -2.01
CA LEU A 9 15.85 5.03 -0.99
C LEU A 9 16.55 5.41 0.31
N ASP A 10 17.83 5.78 0.24
CA ASP A 10 18.64 6.15 1.41
C ASP A 10 18.05 7.36 2.13
N ARG A 11 17.58 8.36 1.39
CA ARG A 11 16.88 9.53 1.93
C ARG A 11 15.64 9.12 2.72
N THR A 12 14.81 8.27 2.13
CA THR A 12 13.53 7.87 2.72
C THR A 12 13.76 7.01 3.97
N ILE A 13 14.73 6.08 3.93
CA ILE A 13 15.08 5.20 5.06
C ILE A 13 15.72 5.99 6.21
N LYS A 14 16.57 6.98 5.91
CA LYS A 14 17.26 7.78 6.95
C LYS A 14 16.36 8.82 7.61
N SER A 15 15.26 9.24 6.97
CA SER A 15 14.30 10.18 7.56
C SER A 15 13.78 9.66 8.90
N ARG A 16 13.99 10.44 9.98
CA ARG A 16 13.52 10.08 11.33
C ARG A 16 12.01 9.89 11.36
N LYS A 17 11.28 10.72 10.61
CA LYS A 17 9.81 10.67 10.51
C LYS A 17 9.35 9.32 9.94
N ASN A 18 9.97 8.88 8.84
CA ASN A 18 9.66 7.58 8.24
C ASN A 18 10.04 6.44 9.18
N LYS A 19 11.20 6.46 9.84
CA LYS A 19 11.56 5.41 10.80
C LYS A 19 10.51 5.26 11.91
N VAL A 20 10.06 6.38 12.46
CA VAL A 20 9.00 6.40 13.48
C VAL A 20 7.69 5.87 12.90
N LEU A 21 7.29 6.33 11.71
CA LEU A 21 6.08 5.85 11.04
C LEU A 21 6.10 4.34 10.80
N PHE A 22 7.22 3.79 10.32
CA PHE A 22 7.41 2.35 10.15
C PHE A 22 7.27 1.58 11.46
N ALA A 23 7.96 2.04 12.52
CA ALA A 23 7.89 1.40 13.83
C ALA A 23 6.47 1.42 14.41
N VAL A 24 5.81 2.58 14.36
CA VAL A 24 4.42 2.76 14.82
C VAL A 24 3.48 1.86 14.02
N SER A 25 3.66 1.75 12.70
CA SER A 25 2.82 0.91 11.85
C SER A 25 2.94 -0.57 12.19
N ILE A 26 4.15 -1.06 12.51
CA ILE A 26 4.37 -2.43 12.97
C ILE A 26 3.72 -2.66 14.34
N ILE A 27 3.85 -1.70 15.26
CA ILE A 27 3.21 -1.79 16.59
C ILE A 27 1.68 -1.86 16.44
N ILE A 28 1.09 -0.97 15.64
CA ILE A 28 -0.35 -0.97 15.34
C ILE A 28 -0.76 -2.33 14.74
N PHE A 29 0.01 -2.86 13.80
CA PHE A 29 -0.26 -4.16 13.18
C PHE A 29 -0.32 -5.29 14.23
N ILE A 30 0.63 -5.33 15.16
CA ILE A 30 0.66 -6.33 16.24
C ILE A 30 -0.52 -6.13 17.21
N LEU A 31 -0.84 -4.88 17.58
CA LEU A 31 -1.98 -4.57 18.45
C LEU A 31 -3.30 -5.00 17.81
N LEU A 32 -3.47 -4.79 16.51
CA LEU A 32 -4.64 -5.27 15.76
C LEU A 32 -4.69 -6.80 15.72
N GLY A 33 -3.54 -7.48 15.58
CA GLY A 33 -3.49 -8.93 15.73
C GLY A 33 -3.98 -9.41 17.10
N LEU A 34 -3.58 -8.74 18.18
CA LEU A 34 -4.05 -9.05 19.54
C LEU A 34 -5.55 -8.75 19.71
N PHE A 35 -6.04 -7.65 19.13
CA PHE A 35 -7.46 -7.31 19.12
C PHE A 35 -8.28 -8.41 18.44
N ILE A 36 -7.86 -8.84 17.25
CA ILE A 36 -8.53 -9.92 16.52
C ILE A 36 -8.52 -11.24 17.31
N LYS A 37 -7.43 -11.54 18.02
CA LYS A 37 -7.35 -12.71 18.91
C LYS A 37 -8.47 -12.74 19.95
N MET A 38 -8.80 -11.58 20.54
CA MET A 38 -9.81 -11.51 21.60
C MET A 38 -11.19 -11.97 21.12
N PHE A 39 -11.52 -11.73 19.85
CA PHE A 39 -12.79 -12.16 19.26
C PHE A 39 -12.70 -13.52 18.57
N ASN A 40 -11.50 -13.92 18.13
CA ASN A 40 -11.20 -15.18 17.42
C ASN A 40 -12.05 -15.42 16.16
N VAL A 41 -12.56 -14.34 15.56
CA VAL A 41 -13.44 -14.36 14.38
C VAL A 41 -12.90 -13.42 13.31
N GLY A 42 -12.73 -13.96 12.11
CA GLY A 42 -12.51 -13.22 10.88
C GLY A 42 -13.83 -12.97 10.16
N PHE A 43 -13.96 -11.81 9.52
CA PHE A 43 -15.11 -11.46 8.68
C PHE A 43 -14.68 -11.37 7.22
N TYR A 44 -15.40 -12.04 6.33
CA TYR A 44 -15.24 -11.83 4.89
C TYR A 44 -16.13 -10.68 4.45
N ASP A 45 -17.40 -10.77 4.84
CA ASP A 45 -18.44 -9.73 4.77
C ASP A 45 -19.15 -9.63 6.14
N PRO A 46 -20.00 -8.60 6.36
CA PRO A 46 -20.78 -8.48 7.60
C PRO A 46 -21.60 -9.73 7.97
N GLU A 47 -21.97 -10.53 6.97
CA GLU A 47 -22.80 -11.73 7.13
C GLU A 47 -22.00 -13.04 7.16
N THR A 48 -20.71 -13.02 6.77
CA THR A 48 -19.91 -14.24 6.59
C THR A 48 -18.65 -14.21 7.45
N THR A 49 -18.63 -15.08 8.46
CA THR A 49 -17.54 -15.18 9.43
C THR A 49 -16.80 -16.51 9.36
N ILE A 50 -15.54 -16.52 9.79
CA ILE A 50 -14.73 -17.73 9.97
C ILE A 50 -13.97 -17.69 11.28
N ALA A 51 -13.82 -18.85 11.92
CA ALA A 51 -12.93 -19.00 13.05
C ALA A 51 -11.47 -18.83 12.61
N LEU A 52 -10.71 -18.10 13.40
CA LEU A 52 -9.29 -17.85 13.12
C LEU A 52 -8.42 -18.96 13.64
N ASN A 53 -7.35 -19.24 12.90
CA ASN A 53 -6.36 -20.26 13.23
C ASN A 53 -4.97 -19.82 12.79
N SER A 54 -3.97 -20.65 13.11
CA SER A 54 -2.56 -20.36 12.80
C SER A 54 -2.26 -20.12 11.31
N LEU A 55 -3.10 -20.61 10.39
CA LEU A 55 -2.86 -20.57 8.95
C LEU A 55 -3.60 -19.42 8.24
N ASN A 56 -4.81 -19.06 8.67
CA ASN A 56 -5.66 -18.07 7.99
C ASN A 56 -5.65 -16.66 8.60
N THR A 57 -5.02 -16.46 9.76
CA THR A 57 -5.12 -15.20 10.51
C THR A 57 -4.45 -14.00 9.82
N ALA A 58 -3.34 -14.20 9.12
CA ALA A 58 -2.54 -13.08 8.56
C ALA A 58 -3.35 -12.14 7.63
N PRO A 59 -4.13 -12.63 6.64
CA PRO A 59 -5.06 -11.82 5.85
C PRO A 59 -6.03 -10.95 6.66
N PHE A 60 -6.50 -11.42 7.81
CA PHE A 60 -7.45 -10.65 8.63
C PHE A 60 -6.77 -9.54 9.42
N ILE A 61 -5.50 -9.71 9.81
CA ILE A 61 -4.75 -8.61 10.46
C ILE A 61 -4.50 -7.48 9.46
N ILE A 62 -4.14 -7.81 8.23
CA ILE A 62 -3.91 -6.78 7.20
C ILE A 62 -5.20 -6.06 6.79
N ARG A 63 -6.35 -6.75 6.82
CA ARG A 63 -7.65 -6.08 6.69
C ARG A 63 -7.82 -4.97 7.73
N GLU A 64 -7.58 -5.25 9.00
CA GLU A 64 -7.82 -4.25 10.06
C GLU A 64 -6.91 -3.03 9.90
N ILE A 65 -5.67 -3.24 9.40
CA ILE A 65 -4.75 -2.13 9.19
C ILE A 65 -4.96 -1.42 7.85
N HIS A 66 -5.77 -1.96 6.93
CA HIS A 66 -5.96 -1.44 5.57
C HIS A 66 -6.24 0.06 5.53
N LEU A 67 -7.23 0.53 6.30
CA LEU A 67 -7.58 1.96 6.34
C LEU A 67 -6.43 2.83 6.84
N TYR A 68 -5.69 2.36 7.84
CA TYR A 68 -4.50 3.04 8.32
C TYR A 68 -3.40 3.06 7.24
N LEU A 69 -3.23 1.96 6.50
CA LEU A 69 -2.26 1.89 5.40
C LEU A 69 -2.59 2.91 4.30
N LEU A 70 -3.85 2.95 3.86
CA LEU A 70 -4.29 3.80 2.76
C LEU A 70 -4.38 5.27 3.11
N PHE A 71 -4.83 5.61 4.32
CA PHE A 71 -5.09 7.00 4.70
C PHE A 71 -4.02 7.63 5.57
N VAL A 72 -3.12 6.85 6.15
CA VAL A 72 -2.03 7.39 6.99
C VAL A 72 -0.68 7.02 6.41
N PHE A 73 -0.35 5.74 6.34
CA PHE A 73 1.00 5.28 5.99
C PHE A 73 1.42 5.70 4.56
N CYS A 74 0.62 5.33 3.56
CA CYS A 74 0.92 5.60 2.15
C CYS A 74 1.00 7.10 1.84
N PRO A 75 -0.06 7.90 2.11
CA PRO A 75 -0.03 9.31 1.77
C PRO A 75 1.13 10.03 2.46
N MET A 76 1.44 9.69 3.72
CA MET A 76 2.53 10.32 4.45
C MET A 76 3.91 10.07 3.79
N ILE A 77 4.21 8.82 3.43
CA ILE A 77 5.50 8.49 2.77
C ILE A 77 5.58 9.07 1.37
N PHE A 78 4.50 8.91 0.58
CA PHE A 78 4.51 9.31 -0.83
C PHE A 78 4.59 10.82 -0.96
N ILE A 79 3.82 11.56 -0.17
CA ILE A 79 3.78 13.02 -0.28
C ILE A 79 5.04 13.64 0.29
N GLU A 80 5.62 13.09 1.36
CA GLU A 80 6.96 13.50 1.79
C GLU A 80 7.96 13.31 0.64
N SER A 81 7.86 12.21 -0.12
CA SER A 81 8.76 11.98 -1.26
C SER A 81 8.59 12.98 -2.40
N PHE A 82 7.35 13.26 -2.85
CA PHE A 82 7.07 14.11 -4.02
C PHE A 82 7.01 15.61 -3.72
N ASN A 83 6.75 16.00 -2.47
CA ASN A 83 6.62 17.41 -2.07
C ASN A 83 7.91 17.97 -1.43
N HIS A 84 8.89 17.11 -1.13
CA HIS A 84 10.14 17.53 -0.49
C HIS A 84 10.87 18.62 -1.26
N GLU A 85 10.94 18.53 -2.59
CA GLU A 85 11.66 19.51 -3.41
C GLU A 85 10.96 20.87 -3.44
N ASN A 86 9.63 20.88 -3.38
CA ASN A 86 8.82 22.10 -3.30
C ASN A 86 9.00 22.80 -1.95
N THR A 87 9.03 22.03 -0.85
CA THR A 87 9.09 22.56 0.52
C THR A 87 10.49 22.95 0.96
N SER A 88 11.53 22.23 0.49
CA SER A 88 12.93 22.50 0.84
C SER A 88 13.63 23.51 -0.07
N GLY A 89 12.99 23.92 -1.18
CA GLY A 89 13.64 24.73 -2.22
C GLY A 89 14.71 23.97 -3.02
N ALA A 90 14.89 22.67 -2.77
CA ALA A 90 15.88 21.83 -3.44
C ALA A 90 15.59 21.59 -4.93
N TYR A 91 14.41 21.98 -5.42
CA TYR A 91 14.04 21.84 -6.83
C TYR A 91 15.08 22.47 -7.78
N ARG A 92 15.63 23.64 -7.45
CA ARG A 92 16.69 24.28 -8.24
C ARG A 92 17.95 23.42 -8.31
N MET A 93 18.33 22.78 -7.22
CA MET A 93 19.50 21.89 -7.17
C MET A 93 19.29 20.62 -8.00
N VAL A 94 18.05 20.12 -8.09
CA VAL A 94 17.70 18.97 -8.94
C VAL A 94 17.79 19.36 -10.42
N LEU A 95 17.32 20.55 -10.79
CA LEU A 95 17.32 21.04 -12.18
C LEU A 95 18.71 21.37 -12.74
N VAL A 96 19.65 21.78 -11.89
CA VAL A 96 21.03 22.13 -12.31
C VAL A 96 21.89 20.87 -12.55
N ARG A 97 21.46 19.69 -12.08
CA ARG A 97 22.21 18.46 -12.26
C ARG A 97 22.02 17.89 -13.67
N GLY A 98 23.07 17.26 -14.21
CA GLY A 98 23.10 16.74 -15.59
C GLY A 98 22.26 15.47 -15.86
N TYR A 99 21.24 15.17 -15.06
CA TYR A 99 20.34 14.04 -15.32
C TYR A 99 19.00 14.50 -15.89
N LYS A 100 18.33 13.62 -16.65
CA LYS A 100 17.03 13.91 -17.26
C LYS A 100 15.96 14.02 -16.17
N LYS A 101 15.05 15.00 -16.29
CA LYS A 101 13.89 15.19 -15.37
C LYS A 101 13.06 13.91 -15.24
N LYS A 102 12.83 13.20 -16.34
CA LYS A 102 12.09 11.91 -16.38
C LYS A 102 12.74 10.82 -15.54
N ASP A 103 14.07 10.70 -15.62
CA ASP A 103 14.82 9.69 -14.85
C ASP A 103 14.68 9.92 -13.35
N TYR A 104 14.56 11.19 -12.93
CA TYR A 104 14.38 11.57 -11.54
C TYR A 104 13.02 11.16 -10.99
N ILE A 105 11.93 11.52 -11.68
CA ILE A 105 10.57 11.19 -11.23
C ILE A 105 10.30 9.68 -11.28
N ILE A 106 10.81 8.98 -12.29
CA ILE A 106 10.75 7.51 -12.36
C ILE A 106 11.50 6.90 -11.18
N SER A 107 12.67 7.45 -10.82
CA SER A 107 13.43 6.96 -9.66
C SER A 107 12.67 7.15 -8.35
N LYS A 108 11.92 8.25 -8.17
CA LYS A 108 11.05 8.44 -7.00
C LYS A 108 9.93 7.42 -6.92
N LEU A 109 9.22 7.21 -8.03
CA LEU A 109 8.14 6.20 -8.12
C LEU A 109 8.68 4.81 -7.76
N ILE A 110 9.80 4.41 -8.37
CA ILE A 110 10.43 3.10 -8.09
C ILE A 110 10.87 3.01 -6.62
N SER A 111 11.46 4.08 -6.07
CA SER A 111 11.92 4.08 -4.68
C SER A 111 10.77 3.93 -3.69
N CYS A 112 9.68 4.68 -3.88
CA CYS A 112 8.48 4.55 -3.06
C CYS A 112 7.88 3.14 -3.19
N ALA A 113 7.75 2.60 -4.41
CA ALA A 113 7.27 1.25 -4.64
C ALA A 113 8.11 0.20 -3.90
N ILE A 114 9.44 0.24 -4.02
CA ILE A 114 10.37 -0.67 -3.32
C ILE A 114 10.18 -0.58 -1.80
N ILE A 115 10.08 0.62 -1.25
CA ILE A 115 9.93 0.83 0.20
C ILE A 115 8.62 0.22 0.70
N THR A 116 7.53 0.44 -0.01
CA THR A 116 6.24 -0.16 0.34
C THR A 116 6.21 -1.67 0.11
N ALA A 117 6.94 -2.19 -0.88
CA ALA A 117 7.08 -3.64 -1.08
C ALA A 117 7.80 -4.30 0.09
N ILE A 118 8.94 -3.72 0.51
CA ILE A 118 9.71 -4.19 1.68
C ILE A 118 8.83 -4.14 2.93
N PHE A 119 8.10 -3.04 3.14
CA PHE A 119 7.17 -2.92 4.26
C PHE A 119 6.11 -4.04 4.23
N THR A 120 5.50 -4.27 3.07
CA THR A 120 4.46 -5.31 2.89
C THR A 120 5.01 -6.70 3.20
N ILE A 121 6.23 -7.01 2.76
CA ILE A 121 6.90 -8.28 3.08
C ILE A 121 7.15 -8.40 4.59
N ILE A 122 7.56 -7.33 5.26
CA ILE A 122 7.76 -7.33 6.71
C ILE A 122 6.45 -7.61 7.44
N ILE A 123 5.36 -6.91 7.12
CA ILE A 123 4.05 -7.16 7.77
C ILE A 123 3.47 -8.54 7.41
N TYR A 124 3.81 -9.11 6.26
CA TYR A 124 3.48 -10.50 5.91
C TYR A 124 4.21 -11.49 6.84
N ILE A 125 5.52 -11.32 7.02
CA ILE A 125 6.32 -12.15 7.92
C ILE A 125 5.81 -12.00 9.37
N VAL A 126 5.54 -10.78 9.83
CA VAL A 126 5.02 -10.53 11.18
C VAL A 126 3.64 -11.16 11.35
N GLY A 127 2.74 -11.01 10.38
CA GLY A 127 1.38 -11.57 10.45
C GLY A 127 1.36 -13.11 10.44
N THR A 128 2.22 -13.73 9.63
CA THR A 128 2.37 -15.20 9.59
C THR A 128 2.98 -15.74 10.88
N LEU A 129 4.02 -15.09 11.41
CA LEU A 129 4.60 -15.45 12.71
C LEU A 129 3.59 -15.27 13.85
N PHE A 130 2.82 -14.19 13.82
CA PHE A 130 1.76 -13.95 14.80
C PHE A 130 0.72 -15.05 14.79
N GLY A 131 0.21 -15.43 13.60
CA GLY A 131 -0.70 -16.56 13.45
C GLY A 131 -0.12 -17.85 14.04
N TYR A 132 1.12 -18.18 13.68
CA TYR A 132 1.75 -19.43 14.15
C TYR A 132 2.02 -19.48 15.67
N LEU A 133 2.40 -18.35 16.28
CA LEU A 133 2.80 -18.28 17.69
C LEU A 133 1.62 -18.08 18.64
N VAL A 134 0.57 -17.39 18.19
CA VAL A 134 -0.47 -16.84 19.08
C VAL A 134 -1.82 -17.53 18.93
N MET A 135 -2.12 -18.07 17.75
CA MET A 135 -3.42 -18.69 17.42
C MET A 135 -3.38 -20.21 17.56
N ASP A 136 -4.57 -20.82 17.56
CA ASP A 136 -4.72 -22.26 17.63
C ASP A 136 -4.09 -22.95 16.42
N LYS A 137 -3.26 -23.95 16.69
CA LYS A 137 -2.51 -24.68 15.66
C LYS A 137 -3.42 -25.66 14.94
N VAL A 138 -3.48 -25.53 13.62
CA VAL A 138 -4.27 -26.42 12.76
C VAL A 138 -3.42 -26.86 11.57
N GLU A 139 -3.58 -28.11 11.14
CA GLU A 139 -2.85 -28.69 10.02
C GLU A 139 -3.39 -28.21 8.66
N VAL A 140 -4.69 -27.90 8.61
CA VAL A 140 -5.44 -27.55 7.39
C VAL A 140 -6.40 -26.41 7.66
N THR A 141 -6.53 -25.47 6.72
CA THR A 141 -7.54 -24.41 6.76
C THR A 141 -8.34 -24.33 5.45
N LYS A 142 -9.53 -23.73 5.54
CA LYS A 142 -10.35 -23.35 4.38
C LYS A 142 -10.40 -21.83 4.27
N TYR A 143 -10.48 -21.33 3.05
CA TYR A 143 -10.67 -19.92 2.74
C TYR A 143 -12.03 -19.72 2.07
N PHE A 144 -12.53 -18.48 2.08
CA PHE A 144 -13.85 -18.14 1.55
C PHE A 144 -14.04 -18.56 0.09
N ASN A 145 -15.23 -19.11 -0.20
CA ASN A 145 -15.67 -19.54 -1.54
C ASN A 145 -14.68 -20.44 -2.30
N ILE A 146 -13.78 -21.12 -1.58
CA ILE A 146 -12.84 -22.08 -2.15
C ILE A 146 -13.09 -23.44 -1.52
N ASN A 147 -13.65 -24.36 -2.30
CA ASN A 147 -13.87 -25.76 -1.92
C ASN A 147 -12.57 -26.58 -1.96
N LYS A 148 -11.50 -26.03 -1.38
CA LYS A 148 -10.19 -26.67 -1.27
C LYS A 148 -9.62 -26.44 0.11
N GLU A 149 -9.06 -27.50 0.66
CA GLU A 149 -8.30 -27.50 1.90
C GLU A 149 -6.86 -27.10 1.63
N TYR A 150 -6.34 -26.20 2.47
CA TYR A 150 -4.98 -25.68 2.38
C TYR A 150 -4.18 -26.18 3.57
N ASN A 151 -3.14 -26.95 3.27
CA ASN A 151 -2.09 -27.27 4.23
C ASN A 151 -1.21 -26.03 4.50
N LEU A 152 -0.21 -26.16 5.37
CA LEU A 152 0.69 -25.07 5.73
C LEU A 152 1.31 -24.34 4.52
N ILE A 153 1.84 -25.09 3.53
CA ILE A 153 2.47 -24.51 2.35
C ILE A 153 1.44 -23.77 1.49
N GLY A 154 0.27 -24.39 1.28
CA GLY A 154 -0.83 -23.79 0.54
C GLY A 154 -1.33 -22.50 1.18
N ALA A 155 -1.46 -22.47 2.51
CA ALA A 155 -1.89 -21.30 3.26
C ALA A 155 -0.86 -20.16 3.20
N LEU A 156 0.43 -20.46 3.29
CA LEU A 156 1.50 -19.46 3.11
C LEU A 156 1.41 -18.79 1.73
N PHE A 157 1.29 -19.57 0.66
CA PHE A 157 1.14 -19.00 -0.68
C PHE A 157 -0.17 -18.22 -0.86
N TYR A 158 -1.26 -18.69 -0.26
CA TYR A 158 -2.53 -17.97 -0.29
C TYR A 158 -2.40 -16.60 0.39
N ASN A 159 -1.85 -16.58 1.61
CA ASN A 159 -1.61 -15.34 2.35
C ASN A 159 -0.65 -14.41 1.59
N LEU A 160 0.40 -14.94 0.97
CA LEU A 160 1.30 -14.13 0.15
C LEU A 160 0.56 -13.46 -1.03
N LYS A 161 -0.32 -14.20 -1.73
CA LYS A 161 -1.13 -13.62 -2.82
C LYS A 161 -2.05 -12.51 -2.31
N PHE A 162 -2.65 -12.70 -1.14
CA PHE A 162 -3.48 -11.67 -0.50
C PHE A 162 -2.66 -10.38 -0.30
N TYR A 163 -1.46 -10.48 0.27
CA TYR A 163 -0.59 -9.32 0.52
C TYR A 163 -0.09 -8.67 -0.77
N ILE A 164 0.11 -9.43 -1.85
CA ILE A 164 0.45 -8.89 -3.17
C ILE A 164 -0.71 -8.06 -3.74
N LEU A 165 -1.95 -8.50 -3.58
CA LEU A 165 -3.14 -7.76 -4.03
C LEU A 165 -3.33 -6.48 -3.19
N GLU A 166 -3.11 -6.55 -1.89
CA GLU A 166 -3.11 -5.35 -1.03
C GLU A 166 -1.99 -4.37 -1.43
N TYR A 167 -0.78 -4.87 -1.74
CA TYR A 167 0.30 -4.04 -2.25
C TYR A 167 -0.05 -3.37 -3.59
N LEU A 168 -0.83 -4.03 -4.45
CA LEU A 168 -1.32 -3.43 -5.68
C LEU A 168 -2.21 -2.20 -5.39
N ILE A 169 -3.05 -2.26 -4.36
CA ILE A 169 -3.84 -1.10 -3.90
C ILE A 169 -2.90 0.02 -3.44
N MET A 170 -1.87 -0.30 -2.66
CA MET A 170 -0.88 0.70 -2.20
C MET A 170 -0.18 1.39 -3.38
N LEU A 171 0.09 0.67 -4.48
CA LEU A 171 0.63 1.25 -5.71
C LEU A 171 -0.36 2.17 -6.44
N THR A 172 -1.67 1.91 -6.38
CA THR A 172 -2.67 2.85 -6.90
C THR A 172 -2.64 4.17 -6.13
N VAL A 173 -2.52 4.11 -4.80
CA VAL A 173 -2.40 5.30 -3.93
C VAL A 173 -1.09 6.04 -4.20
N LEU A 174 0.01 5.32 -4.48
CA LEU A 174 1.29 5.92 -4.91
C LEU A 174 1.11 6.79 -6.15
N GLY A 175 0.43 6.25 -7.17
CA GLY A 175 0.18 6.97 -8.42
C GLY A 175 -0.70 8.20 -8.25
N ILE A 176 -1.77 8.10 -7.45
CA ILE A 176 -2.64 9.25 -7.12
C ILE A 176 -1.82 10.31 -6.35
N SER A 177 -1.08 9.88 -5.34
CA SER A 177 -0.27 10.76 -4.48
C SER A 177 0.86 11.44 -5.26
N SER A 178 1.41 10.79 -6.28
CA SER A 178 2.47 11.39 -7.12
C SER A 178 1.94 12.55 -7.95
N ILE A 179 0.76 12.43 -8.56
CA ILE A 179 0.14 13.55 -9.30
C ILE A 179 -0.13 14.72 -8.35
N ILE A 180 -0.82 14.44 -7.24
CA ILE A 180 -1.26 15.47 -6.30
C ILE A 180 -0.07 16.13 -5.61
N GLY A 181 0.93 15.34 -5.23
CA GLY A 181 2.17 15.83 -4.62
C GLY A 181 2.97 16.75 -5.54
N LEU A 182 2.96 16.48 -6.86
CA LEU A 182 3.59 17.33 -7.86
C LEU A 182 2.85 18.64 -8.11
N LEU A 183 1.51 18.62 -8.09
CA LEU A 183 0.68 19.82 -8.31
C LEU A 183 0.61 20.73 -7.09
N SER A 184 0.74 20.16 -5.89
CA SER A 184 0.55 20.88 -4.64
C SER A 184 1.83 21.58 -4.17
N LYS A 185 1.72 22.87 -3.82
CA LYS A 185 2.83 23.63 -3.22
C LYS A 185 3.06 23.30 -1.73
N ASN A 186 2.03 22.79 -1.05
CA ASN A 186 2.06 22.45 0.37
C ASN A 186 1.77 20.97 0.59
N SER A 187 2.66 20.29 1.33
CA SER A 187 2.53 18.88 1.71
C SER A 187 1.23 18.54 2.46
N ALA A 188 0.72 19.42 3.33
CA ALA A 188 -0.51 19.16 4.07
C ALA A 188 -1.75 19.16 3.15
N ILE A 189 -1.80 20.10 2.19
CA ILE A 189 -2.87 20.18 1.20
C ILE A 189 -2.81 18.96 0.28
N ALA A 190 -1.61 18.57 -0.16
CA ALA A 190 -1.42 17.37 -0.96
C ALA A 190 -1.97 16.12 -0.26
N TYR A 191 -1.77 16.02 1.07
CA TYR A 191 -2.22 14.89 1.88
C TYR A 191 -3.74 14.81 1.97
N ILE A 192 -4.38 15.93 2.27
CA ILE A 192 -5.84 15.98 2.33
C ILE A 192 -6.44 15.68 0.96
N LEU A 193 -5.85 16.22 -0.11
CA LEU A 193 -6.32 15.96 -1.48
C LEU A 193 -6.12 14.50 -1.90
N SER A 194 -5.02 13.83 -1.54
CA SER A 194 -4.83 12.41 -1.90
C SER A 194 -5.88 11.52 -1.24
N ILE A 195 -6.20 11.78 0.03
CA ILE A 195 -7.28 11.07 0.73
C ILE A 195 -8.62 11.43 0.10
N GLY A 196 -8.86 12.72 -0.16
CA GLY A 196 -10.09 13.20 -0.79
C GLY A 196 -10.35 12.57 -2.16
N VAL A 197 -9.32 12.32 -2.97
CA VAL A 197 -9.46 11.60 -4.25
C VAL A 197 -9.76 10.12 -4.02
N CYS A 198 -9.10 9.46 -3.06
CA CYS A 198 -9.36 8.04 -2.76
C CYS A 198 -10.78 7.81 -2.20
N VAL A 199 -11.28 8.71 -1.35
CA VAL A 199 -12.64 8.63 -0.81
C VAL A 199 -13.67 9.11 -1.83
N GLY A 200 -13.35 10.17 -2.58
CA GLY A 200 -14.24 10.75 -3.59
C GLY A 200 -14.49 9.82 -4.78
N SER A 201 -13.52 8.99 -5.16
CA SER A 201 -13.66 8.02 -6.26
C SER A 201 -14.73 6.95 -5.98
N ILE A 202 -14.97 6.64 -4.71
CA ILE A 202 -15.97 5.65 -4.27
C ILE A 202 -17.37 6.09 -4.66
N TYR A 203 -17.65 7.40 -4.60
CA TYR A 203 -18.93 7.97 -5.01
C TYR A 203 -19.12 8.02 -6.54
N ILE A 204 -18.06 7.77 -7.31
CA ILE A 204 -18.11 7.76 -8.78
C ILE A 204 -18.45 6.36 -9.29
N SER A 205 -17.87 5.32 -8.69
CA SER A 205 -18.12 3.93 -9.07
C SER A 205 -17.80 2.96 -7.94
N ASP A 206 -18.64 1.94 -7.79
CA ASP A 206 -18.45 0.80 -6.89
C ASP A 206 -17.14 0.06 -7.14
N SER A 207 -16.56 0.20 -8.34
CA SER A 207 -15.25 -0.39 -8.67
C SER A 207 -14.11 0.15 -7.80
N PHE A 208 -14.31 1.27 -7.10
CA PHE A 208 -13.32 1.92 -6.21
C PHE A 208 -13.55 1.62 -4.72
N GLU A 209 -14.53 0.77 -4.37
CA GLU A 209 -14.83 0.39 -2.98
C GLU A 209 -13.62 -0.21 -2.25
N PHE A 210 -12.67 -0.78 -2.98
CA PHE A 210 -11.42 -1.31 -2.43
C PHE A 210 -10.55 -0.26 -1.72
N PHE A 211 -10.80 1.05 -1.88
CA PHE A 211 -10.13 2.08 -1.09
C PHE A 211 -10.63 2.18 0.37
N LEU A 212 -11.82 1.68 0.66
CA LEU A 212 -12.35 1.60 2.03
C LEU A 212 -12.30 0.17 2.58
N THR A 213 -12.70 -0.80 1.76
CA THR A 213 -12.81 -2.20 2.19
C THR A 213 -12.14 -3.11 1.16
N SER A 214 -10.87 -3.45 1.37
CA SER A 214 -10.12 -4.35 0.48
C SER A 214 -10.43 -5.83 0.64
N THR A 215 -11.05 -6.22 1.76
CA THR A 215 -11.15 -7.65 2.14
C THR A 215 -12.00 -8.45 1.17
N LYS A 216 -13.24 -8.03 0.96
CA LYS A 216 -14.16 -8.69 0.05
C LYS A 216 -13.59 -8.75 -1.37
N THR A 217 -13.11 -7.63 -1.87
CA THR A 217 -12.57 -7.53 -3.24
C THR A 217 -11.36 -8.44 -3.44
N ILE A 218 -10.42 -8.49 -2.47
CA ILE A 218 -9.25 -9.38 -2.54
C ILE A 218 -9.67 -10.85 -2.44
N PHE A 219 -10.58 -11.20 -1.52
CA PHE A 219 -11.06 -12.58 -1.40
C PHE A 219 -11.81 -13.05 -2.65
N ASP A 220 -12.64 -12.19 -3.25
CA ASP A 220 -13.34 -12.47 -4.50
C ASP A 220 -12.36 -12.67 -5.67
N VAL A 221 -11.28 -11.88 -5.74
CA VAL A 221 -10.22 -12.08 -6.74
C VAL A 221 -9.53 -13.43 -6.53
N LEU A 222 -9.19 -13.78 -5.28
CA LEU A 222 -8.54 -15.06 -4.95
C LEU A 222 -9.45 -16.27 -5.17
N ALA A 223 -10.78 -16.08 -5.07
CA ALA A 223 -11.80 -17.07 -5.42
C ALA A 223 -12.12 -17.12 -6.92
N ASN A 224 -11.45 -16.30 -7.76
CA ASN A 224 -11.71 -16.13 -9.19
C ASN A 224 -13.11 -15.61 -9.54
N MET A 225 -13.76 -14.90 -8.61
CA MET A 225 -15.09 -14.29 -8.81
C MET A 225 -14.99 -12.89 -9.42
N ASN A 226 -13.88 -12.18 -9.19
CA ASN A 226 -13.69 -10.82 -9.69
C ASN A 226 -12.30 -10.60 -10.32
N SER A 227 -12.23 -10.49 -11.65
CA SER A 227 -10.99 -10.16 -12.37
C SER A 227 -10.86 -8.67 -12.70
N THR A 228 -11.95 -7.90 -12.56
CA THR A 228 -11.99 -6.48 -12.94
C THR A 228 -11.13 -5.60 -12.05
N PHE A 229 -11.06 -5.92 -10.74
CA PHE A 229 -10.25 -5.20 -9.75
C PHE A 229 -8.77 -5.09 -10.14
N VAL A 230 -8.16 -6.17 -10.62
CA VAL A 230 -6.73 -6.16 -10.98
C VAL A 230 -6.50 -5.25 -12.18
N ILE A 231 -7.42 -5.29 -13.16
CA ILE A 231 -7.36 -4.46 -14.37
C ILE A 231 -7.51 -2.98 -14.01
N THR A 232 -8.48 -2.63 -13.15
CA THR A 232 -8.69 -1.23 -12.73
C THR A 232 -7.46 -0.69 -12.00
N CYS A 233 -6.87 -1.46 -11.08
CA CYS A 233 -5.63 -1.06 -10.41
C CYS A 233 -4.47 -0.82 -11.37
N ILE A 234 -4.25 -1.73 -12.33
CA ILE A 234 -3.18 -1.59 -13.33
C ILE A 234 -3.39 -0.32 -14.17
N ILE A 235 -4.62 -0.07 -14.63
CA ILE A 235 -4.94 1.13 -15.42
C ILE A 235 -4.64 2.40 -14.62
N ILE A 236 -5.05 2.46 -13.35
CA ILE A 236 -4.77 3.63 -12.48
C ILE A 236 -3.26 3.82 -12.32
N ILE A 237 -2.50 2.76 -12.04
CA ILE A 237 -1.04 2.83 -11.85
C ILE A 237 -0.35 3.33 -13.13
N VAL A 238 -0.70 2.78 -14.30
CA VAL A 238 -0.08 3.18 -15.57
C VAL A 238 -0.44 4.62 -15.92
N LEU A 239 -1.72 4.98 -15.88
CA LEU A 239 -2.15 6.35 -16.23
C LEU A 239 -1.53 7.37 -15.28
N SER A 240 -1.61 7.12 -13.97
CA SER A 240 -1.13 8.09 -12.98
C SER A 240 0.39 8.29 -13.00
N SER A 241 1.16 7.21 -13.21
CA SER A 241 2.62 7.30 -13.36
C SER A 241 3.01 8.04 -14.64
N LEU A 242 2.36 7.77 -15.78
CA LEU A 242 2.58 8.50 -17.04
C LEU A 242 2.22 9.98 -16.91
N SER A 243 1.09 10.30 -16.29
CA SER A 243 0.69 11.68 -16.00
C SER A 243 1.71 12.39 -15.11
N SER A 244 2.22 11.70 -14.07
CA SER A 244 3.25 12.26 -13.18
C SER A 244 4.54 12.58 -13.92
N ILE A 245 4.98 11.69 -14.83
CA ILE A 245 6.15 11.92 -15.67
C ILE A 245 5.93 13.13 -16.57
N TYR A 246 4.77 13.23 -17.21
CA TYR A 246 4.43 14.33 -18.10
C TYR A 246 4.37 15.68 -17.38
N ILE A 247 3.70 15.74 -16.23
CA ILE A 247 3.59 16.95 -15.41
C ILE A 247 4.98 17.41 -14.97
N PHE A 248 5.84 16.50 -14.52
CA PHE A 248 7.18 16.85 -14.05
C PHE A 248 8.11 17.31 -15.18
N ASP A 249 8.00 16.72 -16.37
CA ASP A 249 8.81 17.08 -17.54
C ASP A 249 8.53 18.51 -18.00
N LYS A 250 7.25 18.91 -17.98
CA LYS A 250 6.79 20.25 -18.34
C LYS A 250 7.02 21.32 -17.28
N ARG A 251 7.40 20.92 -16.05
CA ARG A 251 7.56 21.85 -14.94
C ARG A 251 8.90 22.57 -15.03
N ASP A 252 8.88 23.89 -14.94
CA ASP A 252 10.07 24.75 -15.00
C ASP A 252 10.24 25.53 -13.70
N TYR A 253 11.47 25.98 -13.43
CA TYR A 253 11.82 26.60 -12.14
C TYR A 253 11.02 27.87 -11.79
N LEU A 254 10.43 28.52 -12.80
CA LEU A 254 9.69 29.77 -12.68
C LEU A 254 8.19 29.58 -12.40
N ASN A 255 7.64 28.36 -12.52
CA ASN A 255 6.20 28.07 -12.36
C ASN A 255 5.91 26.88 -11.43
#